data_AF-A0A1H7EF59-F1
#
_entry.id   AF-A0A1H7EF59-F1
#
_cell.length_a   1.000
_cell.length_b   1.000
_cell.length_c   1.000
_cell.angle_alpha   90.00
_cell.angle_beta   90.00
_cell.angle_gamma   90.00
#
_symmetry.space_group_name_H-M   'P 1'
#
loop_
_entity.id
_entity.type
_entity.pdbx_description
1 polymer ?
#
loop_
_entity_poly.entity_id
_entity_poly.type
_entity_poly.pdbx_seq_one_letter_code
_entity_poly.pdbx_strand_id
1 'polypeptide(L)'
;MGSLLEMMFVLLGSAILTVQAIKADVANQRATMLTIEGQNEATLVSAFEGWISDNFGAILSQYTASGNVSTLTPPTIAQLVAAGNLKQAHGAGPFWGGSYATSMTMVPAGCTQAAGNCRVAFTMYPTKPLLKGGQPDVGGAAQVAQAGAKLAGTSQFGYSNSQNPAVIGGINGSFTTANPLGAKAATILATNGPSDDGSSVYIRRDGSLTWTGDQNVNGVSLHNVKNLDATGNISAATANLQAGNSLNIGGGAVYYGDSTNAAVRTNGALYVQNQAGTGPAPINTGAANITGNATVSGFVQAGNVAWARNACSGTGIAAAADGSGLILSCQYGQWLPVGGRWQRYGYYVVQNGWGVPAPTCPGGGTPELLVTAQSVYVDPTASFSYSVSGSGPWTVWIVDGSGSGIPGQAIASTYCAY
;
A
#
# COMPACT_ATOMS: atom_id res chain seq x y z
N MET A 1 4.10 -11.81 -97.67
CA MET A 1 3.13 -12.91 -97.49
C MET A 1 3.55 -13.68 -96.26
N GLY A 2 3.02 -13.32 -95.08
CA GLY A 2 3.07 -14.24 -93.93
C GLY A 2 2.14 -15.39 -94.25
N SER A 3 2.66 -16.60 -94.23
CA SER A 3 1.91 -17.81 -94.57
C SER A 3 0.70 -17.96 -93.63
N LEU A 4 -0.43 -18.49 -94.12
CA LEU A 4 -1.59 -18.89 -93.30
C LEU A 4 -1.17 -19.71 -92.06
N LEU A 5 -0.06 -20.45 -92.17
CA LEU A 5 0.54 -21.22 -91.08
C LEU A 5 0.99 -20.33 -89.90
N GLU A 6 1.60 -19.17 -90.20
CA GLU A 6 2.19 -18.24 -89.22
C GLU A 6 1.10 -17.52 -88.41
N MET A 7 0.01 -17.12 -89.09
CA MET A 7 -1.16 -16.53 -88.43
C MET A 7 -1.88 -17.55 -87.53
N MET A 8 -1.88 -18.84 -87.91
CA MET A 8 -2.44 -19.92 -87.10
C MET A 8 -1.64 -20.17 -85.82
N PHE A 9 -0.29 -20.15 -85.89
CA PHE A 9 0.57 -20.28 -84.70
C PHE A 9 0.45 -19.10 -83.74
N VAL A 10 0.31 -17.87 -84.25
CA VAL A 10 0.13 -16.69 -83.40
C VAL A 10 -1.24 -16.72 -82.69
N LEU A 11 -2.31 -17.10 -83.40
CA LEU A 11 -3.63 -17.26 -82.79
C LEU A 11 -3.66 -18.37 -81.72
N LEU A 12 -3.08 -19.54 -82.01
CA LEU A 12 -2.94 -20.63 -81.03
C LEU A 12 -2.10 -20.22 -79.82
N GLY A 13 -0.97 -19.55 -80.06
CA GLY A 13 -0.10 -19.03 -79.00
C GLY A 13 -0.81 -18.02 -78.10
N SER A 14 -1.56 -17.07 -78.68
CA SER A 14 -2.33 -16.08 -77.92
C SER A 14 -3.51 -16.70 -77.13
N ALA A 15 -4.17 -17.73 -77.68
CA ALA A 15 -5.24 -18.44 -77.00
C ALA A 15 -4.70 -19.28 -75.82
N ILE A 16 -3.55 -19.93 -76.00
CA ILE A 16 -2.89 -20.67 -74.93
C ILE A 16 -2.43 -19.72 -73.83
N LEU A 17 -1.77 -18.61 -74.17
CA LEU A 17 -1.28 -17.64 -73.18
C LEU A 17 -2.42 -16.94 -72.42
N THR A 18 -3.52 -16.59 -73.08
CA THR A 18 -4.70 -16.01 -72.41
C THR A 18 -5.37 -17.02 -71.48
N VAL A 19 -5.52 -18.29 -71.88
CA VAL A 19 -6.04 -19.35 -71.02
C VAL A 19 -5.13 -19.59 -69.81
N GLN A 20 -3.80 -19.53 -69.98
CA GLN A 20 -2.86 -19.68 -68.87
C GLN A 20 -2.90 -18.46 -67.92
N ALA A 21 -3.04 -17.24 -68.44
CA ALA A 21 -3.20 -16.03 -67.64
C ALA A 21 -4.50 -16.06 -66.82
N ILE A 22 -5.62 -16.48 -67.42
CA ILE A 22 -6.90 -16.65 -66.71
C ILE A 22 -6.79 -17.73 -65.63
N LYS A 23 -6.14 -18.86 -65.92
CA LYS A 23 -5.90 -19.92 -64.93
C LYS A 23 -5.05 -19.43 -63.76
N ALA A 24 -4.03 -18.63 -64.02
CA ALA A 24 -3.17 -18.05 -62.99
C ALA A 24 -3.93 -17.01 -62.14
N ASP A 25 -4.75 -16.15 -62.75
CA ASP A 25 -5.56 -15.17 -62.03
C ASP A 25 -6.62 -15.84 -61.14
N VAL A 26 -7.33 -16.84 -61.67
CA VAL A 26 -8.29 -17.64 -60.89
C VAL A 26 -7.59 -18.36 -59.72
N ALA A 27 -6.38 -18.87 -59.91
CA ALA A 27 -5.60 -19.49 -58.84
C ALA A 27 -5.20 -18.47 -57.76
N ASN A 28 -4.80 -17.25 -58.14
CA ASN A 28 -4.43 -16.18 -57.22
C ASN A 28 -5.63 -15.66 -56.43
N GLN A 29 -6.76 -15.42 -57.09
CA GLN A 29 -8.00 -15.01 -56.42
C GLN A 29 -8.46 -16.09 -55.43
N ARG A 30 -8.35 -17.36 -55.80
CA ARG A 30 -8.67 -18.47 -54.90
C ARG A 30 -7.73 -18.53 -53.70
N ALA A 31 -6.42 -18.41 -53.89
CA ALA A 31 -5.45 -18.39 -52.80
C ALA A 31 -5.71 -17.21 -51.84
N THR A 32 -6.12 -16.06 -52.39
CA THR A 32 -6.55 -14.89 -51.61
C THR A 32 -7.79 -15.19 -50.78
N MET A 33 -8.83 -15.79 -51.37
CA MET A 33 -10.05 -16.19 -50.65
C MET A 33 -9.76 -17.20 -49.52
N LEU A 34 -8.89 -18.19 -49.77
CA LEU A 34 -8.47 -19.14 -48.74
C LEU A 34 -7.70 -18.46 -47.60
N THR A 35 -6.86 -17.48 -47.92
CA THR A 35 -6.14 -16.70 -46.90
C THR A 35 -7.11 -15.89 -46.06
N ILE A 36 -8.05 -15.17 -46.68
CA ILE A 36 -9.09 -14.40 -45.98
C ILE A 36 -9.92 -15.30 -45.08
N GLU A 37 -10.29 -16.50 -45.55
CA GLU A 37 -11.03 -17.46 -44.74
C GLU A 37 -10.23 -17.94 -43.52
N GLY A 38 -8.93 -18.19 -43.65
CA GLY A 38 -8.10 -18.49 -42.49
C GLY A 38 -8.05 -17.36 -41.47
N GLN A 39 -7.99 -16.10 -41.92
CA GLN A 39 -8.06 -14.92 -41.05
C GLN A 39 -9.43 -14.76 -40.37
N ASN A 40 -10.50 -15.09 -41.10
CA ASN A 40 -11.87 -15.12 -40.60
C ASN A 40 -12.02 -16.17 -39.48
N GLU A 41 -11.54 -17.39 -39.70
CA GLU A 41 -11.51 -18.44 -38.68
C GLU A 41 -10.67 -18.04 -37.47
N ALA A 42 -9.50 -17.43 -37.66
CA ALA A 42 -8.68 -16.94 -36.54
C ALA A 42 -9.42 -15.91 -35.68
N THR A 43 -10.15 -14.98 -36.30
CA THR A 43 -10.95 -13.98 -35.57
C THR A 43 -12.03 -14.64 -34.71
N LEU A 44 -12.71 -15.66 -35.24
CA LEU A 44 -13.70 -16.43 -34.49
C LEU A 44 -13.06 -17.16 -33.31
N VAL A 45 -11.95 -17.85 -33.56
CA VAL A 45 -11.20 -18.63 -32.56
C VAL A 45 -10.72 -17.74 -31.41
N SER A 46 -10.13 -16.58 -31.70
CA SER A 46 -9.73 -15.62 -30.67
C SER A 46 -10.93 -15.05 -29.89
N ALA A 47 -12.09 -14.90 -30.54
CA ALA A 47 -13.31 -14.49 -29.84
C ALA A 47 -13.85 -15.59 -28.91
N PHE A 48 -13.78 -16.86 -29.33
CA PHE A 48 -14.08 -18.01 -28.47
C PHE A 48 -13.16 -18.05 -27.25
N GLU A 49 -11.86 -17.91 -27.46
CA GLU A 49 -10.85 -17.93 -26.40
C GLU A 49 -11.05 -16.77 -25.41
N GLY A 50 -11.31 -15.56 -25.92
CA GLY A 50 -11.68 -14.40 -25.10
C GLY A 50 -12.94 -14.64 -24.27
N TRP A 51 -13.99 -15.20 -24.88
CA TRP A 51 -15.22 -15.50 -24.16
C TRP A 51 -15.02 -16.56 -23.08
N ILE A 52 -14.23 -17.61 -23.35
CA ILE A 52 -13.89 -18.64 -22.38
C ILE A 52 -13.16 -18.01 -21.19
N SER A 53 -12.19 -17.13 -21.45
CA SER A 53 -11.46 -16.41 -20.41
C SER A 53 -12.39 -15.54 -19.56
N ASP A 54 -13.29 -14.78 -20.20
CA ASP A 54 -14.22 -13.87 -19.51
C ASP A 54 -15.31 -14.62 -18.72
N ASN A 55 -15.70 -15.82 -19.15
CA ASN A 55 -16.81 -16.59 -18.57
C ASN A 55 -16.34 -17.81 -17.77
N PHE A 56 -15.03 -17.96 -17.54
CA PHE A 56 -14.47 -19.17 -16.92
C PHE A 56 -15.08 -19.49 -15.56
N GLY A 57 -15.32 -18.48 -14.70
CA GLY A 57 -15.96 -18.70 -13.40
C GLY A 57 -17.37 -19.30 -13.50
N ALA A 58 -18.15 -18.85 -14.50
CA ALA A 58 -19.48 -19.39 -14.79
C ALA A 58 -19.39 -20.81 -15.37
N ILE A 59 -18.44 -21.06 -16.29
CA ILE A 59 -18.17 -22.37 -16.86
C ILE A 59 -17.75 -23.37 -15.76
N LEU A 60 -16.87 -22.96 -14.85
CA LEU A 60 -16.41 -23.79 -13.73
C LEU A 60 -17.56 -24.12 -12.78
N SER A 61 -18.44 -23.15 -12.52
CA SER A 61 -19.64 -23.36 -11.71
C SER A 61 -20.61 -24.34 -12.38
N GLN A 62 -20.80 -24.24 -13.69
CA GLN A 62 -21.60 -25.21 -14.47
C GLN A 62 -20.97 -26.60 -14.46
N TYR A 63 -19.65 -26.69 -14.59
CA TYR A 63 -18.90 -27.95 -14.51
C TYR A 63 -19.08 -28.63 -13.15
N THR A 64 -18.96 -27.88 -12.05
CA THR A 64 -19.17 -28.43 -10.71
C THR A 64 -20.64 -28.82 -10.48
N ALA A 65 -21.59 -27.98 -10.90
CA ALA A 65 -23.02 -28.24 -10.75
C ALA A 65 -23.51 -29.45 -11.57
N SER A 66 -22.86 -29.76 -12.70
CA SER A 66 -23.17 -30.93 -13.52
C SER A 66 -22.65 -32.24 -12.95
N GLY A 67 -22.01 -32.23 -11.78
CA GLY A 67 -21.34 -33.41 -11.23
C GLY A 67 -20.03 -33.72 -11.95
N ASN A 68 -19.30 -32.69 -12.39
CA ASN A 68 -18.03 -32.78 -13.10
C ASN A 68 -18.13 -33.42 -14.50
N VAL A 69 -19.24 -33.21 -15.20
CA VAL A 69 -19.38 -33.60 -16.61
C VAL A 69 -18.46 -32.71 -17.45
N SER A 70 -17.46 -33.31 -18.08
CA SER A 70 -16.41 -32.59 -18.80
C SER A 70 -16.91 -31.89 -20.07
N THR A 71 -18.01 -32.32 -20.67
CA THR A 71 -18.57 -31.66 -21.87
C THR A 71 -19.27 -30.35 -21.48
N LEU A 72 -18.86 -29.27 -22.15
CA LEU A 72 -19.39 -27.92 -21.92
C LEU A 72 -20.13 -27.43 -23.15
N THR A 73 -21.15 -26.59 -22.95
CA THR A 73 -21.88 -25.95 -24.04
C THR A 73 -21.08 -24.75 -24.56
N PRO A 74 -20.62 -24.75 -25.83
CA PRO A 74 -19.91 -23.61 -26.39
C PRO A 74 -20.83 -22.43 -26.66
N PRO A 75 -20.32 -21.19 -26.66
CA PRO A 75 -21.12 -20.02 -27.02
C PRO A 75 -21.46 -20.04 -28.51
N THR A 76 -22.62 -19.49 -28.86
CA THR A 76 -22.99 -19.21 -30.24
C THR A 76 -22.27 -17.95 -30.73
N ILE A 77 -22.12 -17.80 -32.05
CA ILE A 77 -21.57 -16.56 -32.65
C ILE A 77 -22.37 -15.33 -32.19
N ALA A 78 -23.70 -15.44 -32.07
CA ALA A 78 -24.54 -14.36 -31.56
C ALA A 78 -24.21 -13.99 -30.10
N GLN A 79 -23.90 -14.98 -29.25
CA GLN A 79 -23.46 -14.73 -27.88
C GLN A 79 -22.07 -14.08 -27.84
N LEU A 80 -21.15 -14.46 -28.73
CA LEU A 80 -19.83 -13.81 -28.83
C LEU A 80 -19.95 -12.33 -29.23
N VAL A 81 -20.89 -11.99 -30.12
CA VAL A 81 -21.18 -10.60 -30.48
C VAL A 81 -21.82 -9.85 -29.32
N ALA A 82 -22.81 -10.44 -28.67
CA ALA A 82 -23.50 -9.84 -27.52
C ALA A 82 -22.56 -9.59 -26.33
N ALA A 83 -21.60 -10.49 -26.10
CA ALA A 83 -20.57 -10.36 -25.06
C ALA A 83 -19.44 -9.37 -25.44
N GLY A 84 -19.39 -8.90 -26.69
CA GLY A 84 -18.37 -7.97 -27.17
C GLY A 84 -17.02 -8.63 -27.51
N ASN A 85 -16.90 -9.96 -27.37
CA ASN A 85 -15.70 -10.71 -27.79
C ASN A 85 -15.56 -10.74 -29.32
N LEU A 86 -16.67 -10.62 -30.06
CA LEU A 86 -16.69 -10.54 -31.51
C LEU A 86 -17.29 -9.19 -31.97
N LYS A 87 -16.50 -8.35 -32.64
CA LYS A 87 -16.90 -6.97 -32.98
C LYS A 87 -17.92 -6.85 -34.11
N GLN A 88 -18.04 -7.88 -34.96
CA GLN A 88 -18.94 -7.89 -36.11
C GLN A 88 -19.60 -9.27 -36.22
N ALA A 89 -20.79 -9.36 -36.81
CA ALA A 89 -21.37 -10.65 -37.16
C ALA A 89 -20.55 -11.33 -38.27
N HIS A 90 -20.18 -12.59 -38.05
CA HIS A 90 -19.50 -13.44 -39.03
C HIS A 90 -20.48 -14.46 -39.65
N GLY A 91 -20.13 -14.99 -40.83
CA GLY A 91 -20.89 -16.06 -41.46
C GLY A 91 -20.93 -17.32 -40.59
N ALA A 92 -22.03 -18.08 -40.66
CA ALA A 92 -22.21 -19.31 -39.86
C ALA A 92 -21.32 -20.49 -40.32
N GLY A 93 -20.59 -20.33 -41.43
CA GLY A 93 -19.71 -21.33 -42.02
C GLY A 93 -18.78 -20.71 -43.07
N PRO A 94 -17.84 -21.50 -43.58
CA PRO A 94 -16.84 -21.02 -44.53
C PRO A 94 -17.43 -20.81 -45.92
N PHE A 95 -16.72 -20.07 -46.78
CA PHE A 95 -17.19 -19.76 -48.14
C PHE A 95 -17.45 -20.98 -49.04
N TRP A 96 -16.87 -22.15 -48.74
CA TRP A 96 -17.12 -23.40 -49.50
C TRP A 96 -18.34 -24.20 -49.01
N GLY A 97 -19.07 -23.68 -48.03
CA GLY A 97 -20.31 -24.24 -47.50
C GLY A 97 -20.14 -25.20 -46.33
N GLY A 98 -21.25 -25.45 -45.63
CA GLY A 98 -21.25 -26.07 -44.30
C GLY A 98 -21.49 -25.02 -43.21
N SER A 99 -21.16 -25.38 -41.98
CA SER A 99 -21.20 -24.52 -40.80
C SER A 99 -19.93 -24.70 -39.98
N TYR A 100 -19.62 -23.79 -39.06
CA TYR A 100 -18.62 -24.07 -38.02
C TYR A 100 -19.26 -24.87 -36.91
N ALA A 101 -18.59 -25.95 -36.51
CA ALA A 101 -18.90 -26.70 -35.31
C ALA A 101 -17.84 -26.40 -34.25
N THR A 102 -18.28 -26.25 -33.01
CA THR A 102 -17.41 -26.05 -31.86
C THR A 102 -17.68 -27.09 -30.78
N SER A 103 -16.63 -27.54 -30.13
CA SER A 103 -16.72 -28.34 -28.90
C SER A 103 -15.92 -27.66 -27.79
N MET A 104 -16.40 -27.79 -26.56
CA MET A 104 -15.69 -27.33 -25.37
C MET A 104 -15.69 -28.43 -24.32
N THR A 105 -14.55 -28.65 -23.68
CA THR A 105 -14.40 -29.63 -22.61
C THR A 105 -13.57 -29.09 -21.46
N MET A 106 -13.93 -29.46 -20.23
CA MET A 106 -13.10 -29.20 -19.06
C MET A 106 -11.99 -30.25 -18.98
N VAL A 107 -10.75 -29.81 -18.85
CA VAL A 107 -9.55 -30.66 -18.77
C VAL A 107 -8.60 -30.19 -17.65
N PRO A 108 -7.71 -31.05 -17.12
CA PRO A 108 -7.74 -32.51 -17.28
C PRO A 108 -9.00 -33.11 -16.64
N ALA A 109 -9.35 -34.34 -17.03
CA ALA A 109 -10.46 -35.06 -16.41
C ALA A 109 -10.23 -35.16 -14.89
N GLY A 110 -11.25 -34.81 -14.09
CA GLY A 110 -11.16 -34.81 -12.64
C GLY A 110 -10.43 -33.60 -12.03
N CYS A 111 -10.20 -32.53 -12.79
CA CYS A 111 -9.76 -31.26 -12.22
C CYS A 111 -10.77 -30.74 -11.18
N THR A 112 -10.32 -29.93 -10.22
CA THR A 112 -11.21 -29.34 -9.21
C THR A 112 -10.94 -27.85 -9.03
N GLN A 113 -11.98 -27.11 -8.64
CA GLN A 113 -11.84 -25.69 -8.30
C GLN A 113 -10.85 -25.48 -7.14
N ALA A 114 -10.91 -26.33 -6.12
CA ALA A 114 -10.03 -26.24 -4.95
C ALA A 114 -8.54 -26.42 -5.30
N ALA A 115 -8.24 -27.30 -6.26
CA ALA A 115 -6.88 -27.50 -6.74
C ALA A 115 -6.41 -26.42 -7.74
N GLY A 116 -7.32 -25.56 -8.21
CA GLY A 116 -7.00 -24.50 -9.17
C GLY A 116 -6.42 -25.00 -10.50
N ASN A 117 -6.69 -26.26 -10.87
CA ASN A 117 -6.05 -26.94 -11.99
C ASN A 117 -6.97 -27.19 -13.20
N CYS A 118 -8.20 -26.71 -13.16
CA CYS A 118 -9.14 -26.80 -14.27
C CYS A 118 -8.79 -25.81 -15.38
N ARG A 119 -8.92 -26.25 -16.64
CA ARG A 119 -8.87 -25.41 -17.83
C ARG A 119 -9.89 -25.88 -18.87
N VAL A 120 -10.28 -25.02 -19.79
CA VAL A 120 -11.20 -25.36 -20.88
C VAL A 120 -10.40 -25.65 -22.13
N ALA A 121 -10.59 -26.80 -22.76
CA ALA A 121 -10.12 -27.07 -24.12
C ALA A 121 -11.27 -26.81 -25.10
N PHE A 122 -11.01 -26.17 -26.24
CA PHE A 122 -11.99 -26.05 -27.31
C PHE A 122 -11.43 -26.50 -28.65
N THR A 123 -12.33 -26.91 -29.53
CA THR A 123 -12.04 -27.05 -30.96
C THR A 123 -13.09 -26.33 -31.79
N MET A 124 -12.67 -25.74 -32.92
CA MET A 124 -13.54 -25.18 -33.94
C MET A 124 -13.16 -25.77 -35.30
N TYR A 125 -14.13 -26.27 -36.05
CA TYR A 125 -13.88 -26.83 -37.38
C TYR A 125 -15.08 -26.64 -38.32
N PRO A 126 -14.85 -26.48 -39.63
CA PRO A 126 -15.90 -26.57 -40.64
C PRO A 126 -16.53 -27.96 -40.72
N THR A 127 -17.86 -28.04 -40.83
CA THR A 127 -18.59 -29.32 -40.91
C THR A 127 -18.44 -30.05 -42.25
N LYS A 128 -17.81 -29.42 -43.25
CA LYS A 128 -17.47 -29.99 -44.55
C LYS A 128 -15.99 -29.77 -44.86
N PRO A 129 -15.28 -30.77 -45.39
CA PRO A 129 -13.89 -30.59 -45.83
C PRO A 129 -13.81 -29.63 -47.02
N LEU A 130 -12.65 -29.01 -47.21
CA LEU A 130 -12.41 -28.18 -48.38
C LEU A 130 -12.26 -29.06 -49.62
N LEU A 131 -13.12 -28.84 -50.61
CA LEU A 131 -13.09 -29.55 -51.89
C LEU A 131 -12.71 -28.60 -53.05
N LYS A 132 -12.00 -29.14 -54.04
CA LYS A 132 -11.72 -28.49 -55.33
C LYS A 132 -12.09 -29.46 -56.44
N GLY A 133 -13.12 -29.14 -57.22
CA GLY A 133 -13.63 -30.03 -58.27
C GLY A 133 -14.15 -31.37 -57.73
N GLY A 134 -14.75 -31.38 -56.52
CA GLY A 134 -15.26 -32.59 -55.87
C GLY A 134 -14.21 -33.47 -55.17
N GLN A 135 -12.92 -33.14 -55.29
CA GLN A 135 -11.82 -33.85 -54.62
C GLN A 135 -11.29 -33.06 -53.41
N PRO A 136 -10.76 -33.72 -52.37
CA PRO A 136 -10.16 -33.05 -51.22
C PRO A 136 -9.01 -32.12 -51.64
N ASP A 137 -9.07 -30.86 -51.21
CA ASP A 137 -8.01 -29.88 -51.47
C ASP A 137 -7.12 -29.67 -50.25
N VAL A 138 -6.19 -30.61 -50.06
CA VAL A 138 -5.24 -30.56 -48.93
C VAL A 138 -4.33 -29.33 -49.00
N GLY A 139 -3.95 -28.89 -50.20
CA GLY A 139 -3.13 -27.69 -50.38
C GLY A 139 -3.86 -26.43 -49.96
N GLY A 140 -5.13 -26.30 -50.32
CA GLY A 140 -5.97 -25.20 -49.86
C GLY A 140 -6.25 -25.25 -48.36
N ALA A 141 -6.48 -26.44 -47.79
CA ALA A 141 -6.68 -26.61 -46.35
C ALA A 141 -5.43 -26.18 -45.55
N ALA A 142 -4.24 -26.53 -46.04
CA ALA A 142 -2.98 -26.08 -45.48
C ALA A 142 -2.84 -24.55 -45.52
N GLN A 143 -3.24 -23.90 -46.62
CA GLN A 143 -3.22 -22.44 -46.74
C GLN A 143 -4.14 -21.75 -45.74
N VAL A 144 -5.39 -22.25 -45.58
CA VAL A 144 -6.34 -21.73 -44.58
C VAL A 144 -5.77 -21.88 -43.17
N ALA A 145 -5.28 -23.08 -42.83
CA ALA A 145 -4.72 -23.35 -41.51
C ALA A 145 -3.47 -22.49 -41.21
N GLN A 146 -2.59 -22.27 -42.19
CA GLN A 146 -1.43 -21.39 -42.04
C GLN A 146 -1.82 -19.91 -41.86
N ALA A 147 -2.80 -19.45 -42.64
CA ALA A 147 -3.30 -18.08 -42.51
C ALA A 147 -3.97 -17.85 -41.15
N GLY A 148 -4.74 -18.84 -40.65
CA GLY A 148 -5.34 -18.79 -39.33
C GLY A 148 -4.31 -18.80 -38.20
N ALA A 149 -3.36 -19.74 -38.23
CA ALA A 149 -2.28 -19.84 -37.24
C ALA A 149 -1.47 -18.54 -37.08
N LYS A 150 -1.33 -17.74 -38.15
CA LYS A 150 -0.59 -16.48 -38.11
C LYS A 150 -1.29 -15.39 -37.28
N LEU A 151 -2.60 -15.43 -37.14
CA LEU A 151 -3.40 -14.39 -36.48
C LEU A 151 -4.05 -14.84 -35.16
N ALA A 152 -4.14 -16.14 -34.91
CA ALA A 152 -4.91 -16.69 -33.80
C ALA A 152 -4.26 -16.54 -32.41
N GLY A 153 -3.12 -15.86 -32.31
CA GLY A 153 -2.42 -15.64 -31.05
C GLY A 153 -1.91 -16.95 -30.45
N THR A 154 -2.50 -17.33 -29.31
CA THR A 154 -2.22 -18.57 -28.56
C THR A 154 -2.90 -19.80 -29.16
N SER A 155 -4.03 -19.59 -29.85
CA SER A 155 -4.73 -20.67 -30.53
C SER A 155 -3.96 -21.23 -31.74
N GLN A 156 -4.13 -22.53 -31.98
CA GLN A 156 -3.42 -23.34 -32.95
C GLN A 156 -4.35 -23.86 -34.04
N PHE A 157 -3.86 -23.96 -35.27
CA PHE A 157 -4.58 -24.51 -36.42
C PHE A 157 -3.92 -25.77 -36.95
N GLY A 158 -4.70 -26.63 -37.60
CA GLY A 158 -4.23 -27.85 -38.24
C GLY A 158 -5.15 -28.29 -39.37
N TYR A 159 -4.69 -29.28 -40.14
CA TYR A 159 -5.48 -29.88 -41.21
C TYR A 159 -5.21 -31.39 -41.37
N SER A 160 -6.14 -32.12 -41.99
CA SER A 160 -5.98 -33.52 -42.37
C SER A 160 -5.41 -33.66 -43.79
N ASN A 161 -4.47 -34.60 -43.97
CA ASN A 161 -3.86 -34.89 -45.27
C ASN A 161 -4.39 -36.21 -45.88
N SER A 162 -3.99 -36.51 -47.11
CA SER A 162 -4.45 -37.72 -47.81
C SER A 162 -3.79 -39.01 -47.31
N GLN A 163 -2.60 -38.94 -46.70
CA GLN A 163 -1.91 -40.14 -46.18
C GLN A 163 -2.56 -40.67 -44.90
N ASN A 164 -3.06 -39.79 -44.03
CA ASN A 164 -3.74 -40.16 -42.81
C ASN A 164 -4.96 -39.25 -42.56
N PRO A 165 -6.07 -39.45 -43.31
CA PRO A 165 -7.21 -38.54 -43.26
C PRO A 165 -8.01 -38.63 -41.96
N ALA A 166 -7.77 -39.64 -41.11
CA ALA A 166 -8.42 -39.79 -39.81
C ALA A 166 -7.81 -38.92 -38.71
N VAL A 167 -6.68 -38.27 -38.97
CA VAL A 167 -5.94 -37.44 -38.00
C VAL A 167 -5.76 -36.04 -38.56
N ILE A 168 -5.87 -35.03 -37.70
CA ILE A 168 -5.50 -33.66 -37.99
C ILE A 168 -4.14 -33.38 -37.34
N GLY A 169 -3.20 -32.91 -38.14
CA GLY A 169 -1.90 -32.42 -37.67
C GLY A 169 -1.91 -30.90 -37.58
N GLY A 170 -1.49 -30.38 -36.43
CA GLY A 170 -1.25 -28.96 -36.23
C GLY A 170 -0.10 -28.45 -37.10
N ILE A 171 -0.17 -27.17 -37.49
CA ILE A 171 0.93 -26.51 -38.20
C ILE A 171 2.22 -26.63 -37.37
N ASN A 172 3.33 -27.02 -38.02
CA ASN A 172 4.62 -27.29 -37.38
C ASN A 172 4.60 -28.37 -36.29
N GLY A 173 3.62 -29.30 -36.30
CA GLY A 173 3.52 -30.37 -35.32
C GLY A 173 3.06 -29.91 -33.93
N SER A 174 2.39 -28.75 -33.85
CA SER A 174 1.93 -28.15 -32.59
C SER A 174 0.96 -29.03 -31.79
N PHE A 175 0.14 -29.83 -32.48
CA PHE A 175 -0.75 -30.82 -31.88
C PHE A 175 -1.08 -31.94 -32.88
N THR A 176 -1.67 -33.03 -32.36
CA THR A 176 -2.30 -34.07 -33.17
C THR A 176 -3.63 -34.47 -32.53
N THR A 177 -4.70 -34.52 -33.30
CA THR A 177 -6.03 -34.92 -32.80
C THR A 177 -6.80 -35.76 -33.82
N ALA A 178 -7.80 -36.51 -33.36
CA ALA A 178 -8.70 -37.25 -34.24
C ALA A 178 -9.51 -36.28 -35.11
N ASN A 179 -9.68 -36.62 -36.40
CA ASN A 179 -10.47 -35.80 -37.30
C ASN A 179 -11.97 -35.91 -36.95
N PRO A 180 -12.63 -34.79 -36.59
CA PRO A 180 -14.04 -34.82 -36.18
C PRO A 180 -14.99 -35.19 -37.32
N LEU A 181 -14.56 -35.09 -38.58
CA LEU A 181 -15.35 -35.50 -39.75
C LEU A 181 -15.08 -36.95 -40.18
N GLY A 182 -14.36 -37.73 -39.36
CA GLY A 182 -13.90 -39.08 -39.69
C GLY A 182 -12.73 -39.08 -40.68
N ALA A 183 -12.56 -40.15 -41.45
CA ALA A 183 -11.46 -40.32 -42.41
C ALA A 183 -11.62 -39.45 -43.68
N LYS A 184 -11.74 -38.13 -43.52
CA LYS A 184 -11.87 -37.15 -44.62
C LYS A 184 -10.63 -36.26 -44.69
N ALA A 185 -9.93 -36.26 -45.82
CA ALA A 185 -8.83 -35.33 -46.06
C ALA A 185 -9.33 -33.88 -46.25
N ALA A 186 -8.44 -32.90 -46.09
CA ALA A 186 -8.74 -31.48 -46.22
C ALA A 186 -9.78 -30.94 -45.20
N THR A 187 -9.88 -31.57 -44.03
CA THR A 187 -10.55 -30.99 -42.86
C THR A 187 -9.60 -29.99 -42.19
N ILE A 188 -10.11 -28.82 -41.80
CA ILE A 188 -9.38 -27.80 -41.03
C ILE A 188 -9.92 -27.81 -39.60
N LEU A 189 -9.05 -27.60 -38.61
CA LEU A 189 -9.46 -27.46 -37.21
C LEU A 189 -8.57 -26.44 -36.49
N ALA A 190 -9.19 -25.67 -35.61
CA ALA A 190 -8.53 -24.78 -34.66
C ALA A 190 -8.79 -25.25 -33.22
N THR A 191 -7.86 -24.94 -32.31
CA THR A 191 -7.93 -25.25 -30.88
C THR A 191 -7.14 -24.21 -30.09
N ASN A 192 -7.40 -24.05 -28.79
CA ASN A 192 -6.64 -23.19 -27.88
C ASN A 192 -5.23 -23.69 -27.52
N GLY A 193 -4.84 -24.90 -27.95
CA GLY A 193 -3.52 -25.45 -27.65
C GLY A 193 -3.38 -25.95 -26.20
N PRO A 194 -2.21 -26.52 -25.82
CA PRO A 194 -2.07 -27.27 -24.57
C PRO A 194 -1.90 -26.46 -23.27
N SER A 195 -1.84 -25.11 -23.29
CA SER A 195 -1.30 -24.35 -22.14
C SER A 195 -1.97 -23.04 -21.74
N ASP A 196 -2.95 -22.51 -22.48
CA ASP A 196 -3.21 -21.06 -22.40
C ASP A 196 -4.58 -20.68 -21.77
N ASP A 197 -5.44 -21.65 -21.46
CA ASP A 197 -6.81 -21.40 -20.98
C ASP A 197 -6.96 -21.24 -19.46
N GLY A 198 -6.21 -20.31 -18.88
CA GLY A 198 -6.45 -19.91 -17.48
C GLY A 198 -5.26 -19.33 -16.72
N SER A 199 -4.07 -19.29 -17.36
CA SER A 199 -2.81 -18.76 -16.83
C SER A 199 -2.50 -17.35 -17.34
N SER A 200 -3.51 -16.58 -17.75
CA SER A 200 -3.31 -15.27 -18.36
C SER A 200 -2.34 -14.43 -17.51
N VAL A 201 -1.32 -13.89 -18.18
CA VAL A 201 -0.31 -12.93 -17.66
C VAL A 201 -0.95 -11.73 -16.94
N TYR A 202 -2.25 -11.55 -17.10
CA TYR A 202 -3.08 -10.58 -16.41
C TYR A 202 -3.88 -11.24 -15.30
N ILE A 203 -3.81 -10.64 -14.13
CA ILE A 203 -4.81 -10.80 -13.08
C ILE A 203 -6.22 -10.76 -13.69
N ARG A 204 -7.07 -11.74 -13.35
CA ARG A 204 -8.46 -11.78 -13.80
C ARG A 204 -9.24 -10.58 -13.24
N ARG A 205 -10.02 -9.94 -14.10
CA ARG A 205 -10.75 -8.70 -13.79
C ARG A 205 -12.14 -8.93 -13.19
N ASP A 206 -12.65 -10.16 -13.28
CA ASP A 206 -14.00 -10.54 -12.87
C ASP A 206 -14.11 -10.87 -11.37
N GLY A 207 -12.98 -10.95 -10.66
CA GLY A 207 -12.94 -11.29 -9.23
C GLY A 207 -13.34 -12.73 -8.93
N SER A 208 -13.47 -13.60 -9.95
CA SER A 208 -13.93 -14.99 -9.76
C SER A 208 -12.87 -15.88 -9.11
N LEU A 209 -11.61 -15.43 -9.09
CA LEU A 209 -10.49 -16.12 -8.47
C LEU A 209 -9.69 -15.18 -7.58
N THR A 210 -9.56 -15.58 -6.32
CA THR A 210 -8.68 -14.93 -5.35
C THR A 210 -7.23 -15.09 -5.77
N TRP A 211 -6.43 -14.03 -5.65
CA TRP A 211 -4.97 -14.17 -5.79
C TRP A 211 -4.45 -14.92 -4.58
N THR A 212 -3.90 -16.10 -4.80
CA THR A 212 -3.30 -16.90 -3.74
C THR A 212 -1.78 -16.90 -3.87
N GLY A 213 -1.09 -17.00 -2.74
CA GLY A 213 0.37 -16.97 -2.67
C GLY A 213 0.98 -15.56 -2.70
N ASP A 214 2.30 -15.51 -2.50
CA ASP A 214 3.06 -14.27 -2.44
C ASP A 214 3.12 -13.57 -3.79
N GLN A 215 2.93 -12.26 -3.79
CA GLN A 215 2.96 -11.43 -4.99
C GLN A 215 4.21 -10.55 -4.96
N ASN A 216 5.05 -10.69 -5.98
CA ASN A 216 6.16 -9.78 -6.21
C ASN A 216 5.90 -9.00 -7.50
N VAL A 217 5.63 -7.70 -7.37
CA VAL A 217 5.36 -6.81 -8.50
C VAL A 217 6.63 -6.19 -9.12
N ASN A 218 7.83 -6.62 -8.70
CA ASN A 218 9.12 -6.27 -9.29
C ASN A 218 9.32 -4.75 -9.52
N GLY A 219 8.95 -3.93 -8.53
CA GLY A 219 9.09 -2.47 -8.60
C GLY A 219 8.02 -1.74 -9.43
N VAL A 220 7.00 -2.45 -9.91
CA VAL A 220 5.85 -1.84 -10.61
C VAL A 220 4.87 -1.24 -9.62
N SER A 221 4.26 -0.12 -10.00
CA SER A 221 3.25 0.57 -9.20
C SER A 221 1.90 -0.15 -9.21
N LEU A 222 1.24 -0.24 -8.05
CA LEU A 222 -0.18 -0.56 -7.95
C LEU A 222 -0.95 0.75 -7.78
N HIS A 223 -1.85 1.04 -8.72
CA HIS A 223 -2.71 2.22 -8.68
C HIS A 223 -4.19 1.81 -8.49
N ASN A 224 -5.01 2.76 -8.03
CA ASN A 224 -6.47 2.59 -7.88
C ASN A 224 -6.88 1.44 -6.94
N VAL A 225 -6.06 1.19 -5.91
CA VAL A 225 -6.43 0.28 -4.81
C VAL A 225 -7.49 0.98 -3.95
N LYS A 226 -8.72 0.46 -3.94
CA LYS A 226 -9.82 1.03 -3.14
C LYS A 226 -9.61 0.77 -1.64
N ASN A 227 -9.28 -0.47 -1.28
CA ASN A 227 -9.03 -0.93 0.08
C ASN A 227 -7.77 -1.79 0.11
N LEU A 228 -6.97 -1.69 1.18
CA LEU A 228 -5.84 -2.55 1.47
C LEU A 228 -6.01 -3.13 2.88
N ASP A 229 -6.46 -4.38 2.96
CA ASP A 229 -6.70 -5.09 4.22
C ASP A 229 -5.55 -6.06 4.50
N ALA A 230 -4.48 -5.55 5.13
CA ALA A 230 -3.32 -6.35 5.50
C ALA A 230 -3.51 -7.02 6.86
N THR A 231 -3.31 -8.33 6.94
CA THR A 231 -3.28 -9.08 8.21
C THR A 231 -1.91 -9.06 8.89
N GLY A 232 -0.86 -8.74 8.12
CA GLY A 232 0.50 -8.54 8.60
C GLY A 232 0.96 -7.08 8.54
N ASN A 233 2.27 -6.87 8.56
CA ASN A 233 2.88 -5.54 8.52
C ASN A 233 2.79 -4.91 7.13
N ILE A 234 2.51 -3.61 7.07
CA ILE A 234 2.75 -2.78 5.88
C ILE A 234 4.15 -2.15 6.04
N SER A 235 5.12 -2.62 5.25
CA SER A 235 6.47 -2.06 5.22
C SER A 235 6.63 -1.18 3.98
N ALA A 236 6.83 0.12 4.19
CA ALA A 236 7.05 1.10 3.13
C ALA A 236 8.11 2.12 3.55
N ALA A 237 8.91 2.59 2.60
CA ALA A 237 9.88 3.65 2.86
C ALA A 237 9.19 4.98 3.25
N THR A 238 8.04 5.27 2.61
CA THR A 238 7.24 6.47 2.86
C THR A 238 5.76 6.17 2.67
N ALA A 239 4.91 6.76 3.50
CA ALA A 239 3.46 6.83 3.29
C ALA A 239 3.07 8.31 3.08
N ASN A 240 2.70 8.67 1.86
CA ASN A 240 2.25 10.02 1.53
C ASN A 240 0.73 10.07 1.46
N LEU A 241 0.12 10.91 2.27
CA LEU A 241 -1.32 11.16 2.28
C LEU A 241 -1.59 12.48 1.57
N GLN A 242 -2.65 12.55 0.78
CA GLN A 242 -3.06 13.81 0.16
C GLN A 242 -3.36 14.85 1.25
N ALA A 243 -3.07 16.12 0.97
CA ALA A 243 -3.34 17.21 1.90
C ALA A 243 -4.82 17.20 2.34
N GLY A 244 -5.05 17.30 3.65
CA GLY A 244 -6.38 17.19 4.27
C GLY A 244 -6.79 15.78 4.69
N ASN A 245 -6.07 14.74 4.27
CA ASN A 245 -6.26 13.37 4.76
C ASN A 245 -5.45 13.13 6.04
N SER A 246 -5.68 11.97 6.67
CA SER A 246 -5.02 11.61 7.93
C SER A 246 -4.79 10.11 8.06
N LEU A 247 -3.81 9.73 8.88
CA LEU A 247 -3.59 8.35 9.30
C LEU A 247 -4.36 8.12 10.60
N ASN A 248 -5.39 7.27 10.54
CA ASN A 248 -6.17 6.86 11.70
C ASN A 248 -5.66 5.50 12.22
N ILE A 249 -5.21 5.46 13.47
CA ILE A 249 -4.71 4.26 14.14
C ILE A 249 -5.74 3.81 15.19
N GLY A 250 -6.29 2.61 14.98
CA GLY A 250 -7.19 1.95 15.94
C GLY A 250 -8.47 2.72 16.29
N GLY A 251 -8.86 3.72 15.48
CA GLY A 251 -10.02 4.56 15.74
C GLY A 251 -9.84 5.59 16.86
N GLY A 252 -8.64 5.74 17.43
CA GLY A 252 -8.39 6.53 18.63
C GLY A 252 -7.28 7.57 18.53
N ALA A 253 -6.29 7.36 17.66
CA ALA A 253 -5.20 8.30 17.41
C ALA A 253 -5.14 8.67 15.93
N VAL A 254 -5.19 9.96 15.63
CA VAL A 254 -5.20 10.47 14.26
C VAL A 254 -4.03 11.41 14.03
N TYR A 255 -3.19 11.08 13.06
CA TYR A 255 -2.03 11.85 12.65
C TYR A 255 -2.40 12.69 11.42
N TYR A 256 -2.24 14.01 11.55
CA TYR A 256 -2.49 14.98 10.50
C TYR A 256 -1.18 15.66 10.10
N GLY A 257 -1.07 15.96 8.82
CA GLY A 257 -0.02 16.79 8.27
C GLY A 257 -0.57 17.60 7.09
N ASP A 258 -0.14 18.84 6.98
CA ASP A 258 -0.26 19.65 5.78
C ASP A 258 1.14 20.14 5.35
N SER A 259 1.24 21.00 4.34
CA SER A 259 2.53 21.51 3.85
C SER A 259 3.27 22.42 4.86
N THR A 260 2.65 22.73 6.00
CA THR A 260 3.13 23.72 6.99
C THR A 260 3.14 23.16 8.42
N ASN A 261 2.15 22.34 8.79
CA ASN A 261 1.90 21.91 10.17
C ASN A 261 1.68 20.40 10.27
N ALA A 262 1.85 19.87 11.49
CA ALA A 262 1.48 18.51 11.85
C ALA A 262 0.77 18.48 13.21
N ALA A 263 -0.12 17.51 13.42
CA ALA A 263 -0.84 17.34 14.69
C ALA A 263 -1.13 15.87 14.99
N VAL A 264 -1.16 15.52 16.28
CA VAL A 264 -1.66 14.25 16.80
C VAL A 264 -2.93 14.53 17.59
N ARG A 265 -4.05 13.91 17.21
CA ARG A 265 -5.33 14.03 17.91
C ARG A 265 -5.69 12.69 18.53
N THR A 266 -6.01 12.69 19.82
CA THR A 266 -6.37 11.49 20.59
C THR A 266 -7.66 11.72 21.36
N ASN A 267 -8.46 10.67 21.54
CA ASN A 267 -9.64 10.72 22.46
C ASN A 267 -9.25 10.59 23.95
N GLY A 268 -7.96 10.41 24.24
CA GLY A 268 -7.39 10.36 25.58
C GLY A 268 -6.03 11.07 25.61
N ALA A 269 -5.04 10.46 26.24
CA ALA A 269 -3.68 11.00 26.32
C ALA A 269 -2.80 10.55 25.15
N LEU A 270 -1.77 11.35 24.85
CA LEU A 270 -0.61 10.93 24.06
C LEU A 270 0.48 10.43 25.01
N TYR A 271 0.79 9.14 24.96
CA TYR A 271 1.90 8.56 25.72
C TYR A 271 3.14 8.44 24.83
N VAL A 272 4.27 8.96 25.31
CA VAL A 272 5.59 8.67 24.75
C VAL A 272 6.22 7.62 25.66
N GLN A 273 6.34 6.38 25.18
CA GLN A 273 6.76 5.22 25.98
C GLN A 273 7.96 4.51 25.36
N ASN A 274 8.67 3.74 26.20
CA ASN A 274 9.70 2.84 25.71
C ASN A 274 9.08 1.73 24.84
N GLN A 275 9.90 1.04 24.05
CA GLN A 275 9.43 0.00 23.13
C GLN A 275 8.67 -1.14 23.83
N ALA A 276 9.01 -1.43 25.09
CA ALA A 276 8.37 -2.47 25.88
C ALA A 276 7.02 -2.03 26.48
N GLY A 277 6.65 -0.76 26.37
CA GLY A 277 5.44 -0.20 26.97
C GLY A 277 5.45 -0.15 28.51
N THR A 278 6.60 -0.37 29.15
CA THR A 278 6.70 -0.50 30.62
C THR A 278 6.88 0.83 31.33
N GLY A 279 7.12 1.93 30.59
CA GLY A 279 7.32 3.24 31.17
C GLY A 279 7.46 4.35 30.12
N PRO A 280 7.51 5.61 30.57
CA PRO A 280 7.70 6.75 29.69
C PRO A 280 9.06 6.69 28.97
N ALA A 281 9.11 7.18 27.74
CA ALA A 281 10.33 7.43 26.99
C ALA A 281 10.55 8.93 26.83
N PRO A 282 11.81 9.38 26.68
CA PRO A 282 12.08 10.76 26.39
C PRO A 282 11.63 11.12 24.96
N ILE A 283 11.20 12.36 24.75
CA ILE A 283 10.89 12.90 23.41
C ILE A 283 12.18 13.00 22.56
N ASN A 284 13.32 13.23 23.20
CA ASN A 284 14.65 13.27 22.59
C ASN A 284 15.69 12.68 23.56
N THR A 285 16.69 11.96 23.06
CA THR A 285 17.77 11.39 23.91
C THR A 285 18.72 12.44 24.47
N GLY A 286 18.71 13.66 23.93
CA GLY A 286 19.35 14.87 24.45
C GLY A 286 18.33 15.96 24.79
N ALA A 287 18.53 17.18 24.28
CA ALA A 287 17.64 18.31 24.54
C ALA A 287 16.43 18.31 23.59
N ALA A 288 15.22 18.34 24.16
CA ALA A 288 14.01 18.65 23.42
C ALA A 288 13.83 20.18 23.33
N ASN A 289 13.77 20.73 22.13
CA ASN A 289 13.58 22.16 21.90
C ASN A 289 12.12 22.47 21.57
N ILE A 290 11.51 23.40 22.32
CA ILE A 290 10.20 23.95 22.02
C ILE A 290 10.41 25.40 21.57
N THR A 291 10.07 25.72 20.32
CA THR A 291 10.13 27.09 19.81
C THR A 291 8.77 27.74 20.01
N GLY A 292 8.71 28.78 20.85
CA GLY A 292 7.46 29.39 21.31
C GLY A 292 7.14 29.02 22.76
N ASN A 293 5.86 28.99 23.11
CA ASN A 293 5.42 28.76 24.49
C ASN A 293 5.07 27.29 24.73
N ALA A 294 5.44 26.77 25.90
CA ALA A 294 4.95 25.50 26.42
C ALA A 294 3.92 25.77 27.52
N THR A 295 2.67 25.33 27.33
CA THR A 295 1.63 25.42 28.35
C THR A 295 1.54 24.10 29.10
N VAL A 296 1.84 24.12 30.40
CA VAL A 296 1.71 22.97 31.30
C VAL A 296 0.65 23.30 32.35
N SER A 297 -0.47 22.57 32.34
CA SER A 297 -1.55 22.75 33.32
C SER A 297 -1.31 22.01 34.64
N GLY A 298 -0.42 21.01 34.62
CA GLY A 298 0.04 20.30 35.81
C GLY A 298 1.35 20.87 36.35
N PHE A 299 2.14 20.02 37.01
CA PHE A 299 3.43 20.40 37.56
C PHE A 299 4.56 20.18 36.53
N VAL A 300 5.56 21.06 36.58
CA VAL A 300 6.85 20.86 35.92
C VAL A 300 7.84 20.37 36.98
N GLN A 301 8.39 19.18 36.79
CA GLN A 301 9.48 18.69 37.62
C GLN A 301 10.81 19.06 36.95
N ALA A 302 11.44 20.12 37.44
CA ALA A 302 12.79 20.50 37.01
C ALA A 302 13.81 19.48 37.54
N GLY A 303 14.89 19.24 36.79
CA GLY A 303 15.97 18.35 37.23
C GLY A 303 16.71 18.92 38.44
N ASN A 304 17.02 18.06 39.43
CA ASN A 304 17.79 18.39 40.62
C ASN A 304 19.29 18.44 40.30
N VAL A 305 19.73 19.52 39.64
CA VAL A 305 21.09 19.59 39.07
C VAL A 305 21.86 20.86 39.45
N ALA A 306 21.24 21.80 40.14
CA ALA A 306 21.84 23.09 40.45
C ALA A 306 22.16 23.26 41.95
N TRP A 307 23.22 23.99 42.25
CA TRP A 307 23.58 24.40 43.61
C TRP A 307 23.55 25.92 43.69
N ALA A 308 22.98 26.47 44.76
CA ALA A 308 22.91 27.92 44.93
C ALA A 308 24.31 28.55 44.89
N ARG A 309 24.42 29.72 44.25
CA ARG A 309 25.65 30.49 43.97
C ARG A 309 26.70 29.83 43.07
N ASN A 310 26.53 28.57 42.69
CA ASN A 310 27.44 27.95 41.71
C ASN A 310 27.27 28.59 40.32
N ALA A 311 28.34 28.54 39.54
CA ALA A 311 28.35 29.05 38.18
C ALA A 311 27.32 28.36 37.29
N CYS A 312 26.72 29.13 36.39
CA CYS A 312 25.77 28.65 35.39
C CYS A 312 25.91 29.44 34.09
N SER A 313 25.36 28.92 33.00
CA SER A 313 25.33 29.58 31.69
C SER A 313 23.91 29.70 31.17
N GLY A 314 23.63 30.78 30.43
CA GLY A 314 22.31 31.04 29.85
C GLY A 314 21.29 31.51 30.89
N THR A 315 20.03 31.10 30.70
CA THR A 315 18.88 31.55 31.50
C THR A 315 18.05 30.38 32.01
N GLY A 316 18.71 29.27 32.32
CA GLY A 316 18.04 28.03 32.74
C GLY A 316 17.30 28.15 34.07
N ILE A 317 16.35 27.24 34.27
CA ILE A 317 15.67 26.99 35.55
C ILE A 317 15.96 25.54 35.93
N ALA A 318 16.33 25.31 37.19
CA ALA A 318 16.66 23.99 37.71
C ALA A 318 16.17 23.85 39.15
N ALA A 319 15.96 22.62 39.60
CA ALA A 319 15.78 22.35 41.02
C ALA A 319 17.14 22.17 41.70
N ALA A 320 17.19 22.46 43.00
CA ALA A 320 18.38 22.27 43.81
C ALA A 320 18.79 20.79 43.86
N ALA A 321 20.08 20.54 43.72
CA ALA A 321 20.68 19.21 43.65
C ALA A 321 20.56 18.41 44.95
N ASP A 322 20.28 19.08 46.07
CA ASP A 322 20.03 18.47 47.37
C ASP A 322 18.63 17.82 47.49
N GLY A 323 17.76 17.97 46.47
CA GLY A 323 16.41 17.42 46.48
C GLY A 323 15.42 18.16 47.38
N SER A 324 15.77 19.34 47.88
CA SER A 324 14.93 20.16 48.78
C SER A 324 13.66 20.72 48.11
N GLY A 325 13.59 20.68 46.78
CA GLY A 325 12.53 21.32 46.00
C GLY A 325 12.74 22.82 45.78
N LEU A 326 13.86 23.40 46.23
CA LEU A 326 14.22 24.78 45.95
C LEU A 326 14.42 24.97 44.44
N ILE A 327 13.71 25.93 43.85
CA ILE A 327 13.88 26.29 42.44
C ILE A 327 14.93 27.40 42.31
N LEU A 328 15.89 27.17 41.43
CA LEU A 328 16.99 28.05 41.10
C LEU A 328 16.83 28.54 39.66
N SER A 329 17.17 29.81 39.43
CA SER A 329 17.25 30.42 38.11
C SER A 329 18.67 30.90 37.86
N CYS A 330 19.18 30.67 36.66
CA CYS A 330 20.50 31.15 36.27
C CYS A 330 20.42 32.66 35.99
N GLN A 331 21.03 33.45 36.87
CA GLN A 331 21.03 34.91 36.79
C GLN A 331 22.46 35.40 36.95
N TYR A 332 22.91 36.27 36.04
CA TYR A 332 24.25 36.86 36.08
C TYR A 332 25.39 35.82 36.20
N GLY A 333 25.21 34.65 35.58
CA GLY A 333 26.19 33.55 35.61
C GLY A 333 26.19 32.73 36.90
N GLN A 334 25.19 32.89 37.79
CA GLN A 334 25.05 32.10 39.02
C GLN A 334 23.64 31.56 39.22
N TRP A 335 23.53 30.37 39.80
CA TRP A 335 22.25 29.81 40.23
C TRP A 335 21.74 30.54 41.46
N LEU A 336 20.64 31.28 41.34
CA LEU A 336 20.02 32.01 42.45
C LEU A 336 18.62 31.48 42.74
N PRO A 337 18.23 31.38 44.03
CA PRO A 337 16.85 31.05 44.40
C PRO A 337 15.83 31.98 43.74
N VAL A 338 14.76 31.37 43.23
CA VAL A 338 13.60 32.13 42.79
C VAL A 338 12.97 32.77 44.03
N GLY A 339 13.02 34.10 44.11
CA GLY A 339 12.68 34.90 45.30
C GLY A 339 13.85 35.71 45.87
N GLY A 340 15.06 35.54 45.33
CA GLY A 340 16.24 36.32 45.68
C GLY A 340 17.23 35.59 46.60
N ARG A 341 18.33 36.26 46.95
CA ARG A 341 19.42 35.68 47.76
C ARG A 341 19.01 35.38 49.21
N TRP A 342 17.92 35.95 49.67
CA TRP A 342 17.41 35.83 51.03
C TRP A 342 15.99 35.32 50.97
N GLN A 343 15.82 34.02 51.20
CA GLN A 343 14.51 33.38 51.19
C GLN A 343 13.91 33.48 52.58
N ARG A 344 12.75 34.12 52.73
CA ARG A 344 12.07 34.23 54.03
C ARG A 344 11.26 32.96 54.30
N TYR A 345 11.47 32.33 55.46
CA TYR A 345 10.81 31.08 55.86
C TYR A 345 9.80 31.25 56.99
N GLY A 346 9.97 32.25 57.84
CA GLY A 346 9.11 32.42 59.01
C GLY A 346 8.98 33.86 59.48
N TYR A 347 7.93 34.10 60.26
CA TYR A 347 7.60 35.37 60.85
C TYR A 347 7.05 35.12 62.26
N TYR A 348 7.66 35.74 63.26
CA TYR A 348 7.33 35.54 64.67
C TYR A 348 7.16 36.89 65.35
N VAL A 349 6.04 37.10 66.04
CA VAL A 349 5.91 38.22 66.98
C VAL A 349 6.58 37.77 68.28
N VAL A 350 7.58 38.53 68.72
CA VAL A 350 8.43 38.18 69.86
C VAL A 350 8.42 39.30 70.90
N GLN A 351 8.54 38.91 72.17
CA GLN A 351 8.79 39.80 73.29
C GLN A 351 10.19 39.51 73.87
N ASN A 352 10.61 40.31 74.84
CA ASN A 352 11.89 40.10 75.50
C ASN A 352 12.04 38.66 76.05
N GLY A 353 13.13 37.99 75.70
CA GLY A 353 13.46 36.62 76.11
C GLY A 353 12.78 35.51 75.30
N TRP A 354 12.07 35.83 74.21
CA TRP A 354 11.36 34.82 73.41
C TRP A 354 12.29 34.04 72.49
N GLY A 355 12.02 32.74 72.34
CA GLY A 355 12.71 31.84 71.41
C GLY A 355 12.15 31.89 70.00
N VAL A 356 13.03 31.91 69.00
CA VAL A 356 12.70 31.86 67.57
C VAL A 356 13.41 30.66 66.94
N PRO A 357 12.69 29.70 66.34
CA PRO A 357 13.32 28.54 65.72
C PRO A 357 14.11 28.95 64.46
N ALA A 358 15.22 28.25 64.20
CA ALA A 358 15.92 28.38 62.93
C ALA A 358 15.15 27.67 61.81
N PRO A 359 15.09 28.25 60.60
CA PRO A 359 14.56 27.56 59.44
C PRO A 359 15.55 26.47 59.00
N THR A 360 15.04 25.37 58.44
CA THR A 360 15.86 24.36 57.76
C THR A 360 16.21 24.89 56.38
N CYS A 361 17.46 25.32 56.19
CA CYS A 361 17.91 25.83 54.92
C CYS A 361 18.33 24.70 53.96
N PRO A 362 17.81 24.69 52.73
CA PRO A 362 18.41 23.95 51.63
C PRO A 362 19.92 24.21 51.49
N GLY A 363 20.60 23.28 50.84
CA GLY A 363 22.04 23.29 50.64
C GLY A 363 22.56 24.61 50.06
N GLY A 364 23.59 25.15 50.70
CA GLY A 364 24.17 26.46 50.40
C GLY A 364 23.52 27.63 51.12
N GLY A 365 22.40 27.42 51.83
CA GLY A 365 21.74 28.44 52.63
C GLY A 365 22.21 28.45 54.10
N THR A 366 22.38 29.64 54.66
CA THR A 366 22.65 29.85 56.10
C THR A 366 21.42 30.45 56.77
N PRO A 367 20.96 29.92 57.92
CA PRO A 367 19.82 30.48 58.64
C PRO A 367 20.18 31.86 59.22
N GLU A 368 19.33 32.85 58.97
CA GLU A 368 19.51 34.22 59.45
C GLU A 368 18.23 34.76 60.10
N LEU A 369 18.40 35.77 60.97
CA LEU A 369 17.32 36.42 61.71
C LEU A 369 17.38 37.94 61.53
N LEU A 370 16.27 38.54 61.12
CA LEU A 370 16.07 39.99 61.14
C LEU A 370 15.03 40.34 62.20
N VAL A 371 15.40 41.21 63.14
CA VAL A 371 14.50 41.71 64.19
C VAL A 371 14.12 43.16 63.90
N THR A 372 12.82 43.43 63.81
CA THR A 372 12.27 44.77 63.55
C THR A 372 11.31 45.17 64.66
N ALA A 373 11.48 46.37 65.21
CA ALA A 373 10.59 46.92 66.22
C ALA A 373 9.16 47.09 65.71
N GLN A 374 8.15 46.80 66.54
CA GLN A 374 6.77 47.23 66.29
C GLN A 374 6.30 48.24 67.34
N SER A 375 6.17 47.79 68.59
CA SER A 375 5.62 48.57 69.69
C SER A 375 6.55 48.46 70.88
N VAL A 376 7.59 49.30 70.88
CA VAL A 376 8.54 49.38 71.97
C VAL A 376 8.27 50.68 72.72
N TYR A 377 8.00 50.58 74.02
CA TYR A 377 7.91 51.75 74.89
C TYR A 377 9.23 51.90 75.64
N VAL A 378 9.88 53.04 75.42
CA VAL A 378 11.10 53.44 76.13
C VAL A 378 10.92 54.84 76.69
N ASP A 379 11.47 55.09 77.87
CA ASP A 379 11.58 56.44 78.41
C ASP A 379 12.32 57.33 77.38
N PRO A 380 11.89 58.58 77.14
CA PRO A 380 12.57 59.51 76.22
C PRO A 380 14.07 59.70 76.46
N THR A 381 14.56 59.36 77.65
CA THR A 381 15.97 59.44 78.05
C THR A 381 16.72 58.11 77.98
N ALA A 382 16.03 57.00 77.72
CA ALA A 382 16.61 55.66 77.65
C ALA A 382 17.00 55.27 76.21
N SER A 383 18.13 54.58 76.07
CA SER A 383 18.45 53.82 74.85
C SER A 383 17.77 52.45 74.91
N PHE A 384 17.43 51.91 73.74
CA PHE A 384 16.99 50.52 73.61
C PHE A 384 17.85 49.82 72.58
N SER A 385 18.00 48.51 72.74
CA SER A 385 18.74 47.68 71.80
C SER A 385 18.07 46.31 71.62
N TYR A 386 18.33 45.73 70.45
CA TYR A 386 18.08 44.32 70.21
C TYR A 386 19.38 43.57 70.38
N SER A 387 19.36 42.52 71.18
CA SER A 387 20.41 41.51 71.15
C SER A 387 19.80 40.15 70.91
N VAL A 388 20.56 39.31 70.22
CA VAL A 388 20.15 37.97 69.84
C VAL A 388 21.23 37.01 70.28
N SER A 389 20.85 35.95 70.99
CA SER A 389 21.75 34.87 71.37
C SER A 389 21.39 33.58 70.61
N GLY A 390 22.39 32.77 70.28
CA GLY A 390 22.25 31.53 69.53
C GLY A 390 22.57 31.66 68.03
N SER A 391 22.70 30.52 67.36
CA SER A 391 22.93 30.41 65.91
C SER A 391 21.74 29.77 65.19
N GLY A 392 20.56 29.81 65.81
CA GLY A 392 19.38 29.06 65.40
C GLY A 392 19.25 27.75 66.19
N PRO A 393 18.23 27.59 67.07
CA PRO A 393 17.25 28.60 67.46
C PRO A 393 17.90 29.82 68.12
N TRP A 394 17.20 30.95 68.07
CA TRP A 394 17.63 32.22 68.64
C TRP A 394 16.78 32.60 69.84
N THR A 395 17.33 33.39 70.75
CA THR A 395 16.55 34.12 71.77
C THR A 395 16.66 35.60 71.51
N VAL A 396 15.53 36.28 71.38
CA VAL A 396 15.46 37.72 71.11
C VAL A 396 15.30 38.46 72.44
N TRP A 397 16.24 39.36 72.71
CA TRP A 397 16.23 40.24 73.87
C TRP A 397 15.92 41.67 73.42
N ILE A 398 14.93 42.26 74.08
CA ILE A 398 14.51 43.65 73.89
C ILE A 398 14.81 44.34 75.21
N VAL A 399 15.94 45.05 75.26
CA VAL A 399 16.49 45.57 76.53
C VAL A 399 16.75 47.06 76.45
N ASP A 400 16.69 47.72 77.61
CA ASP A 400 17.13 49.11 77.77
C ASP A 400 18.67 49.22 77.83
N GLY A 401 19.17 50.45 77.97
CA GLY A 401 20.60 50.75 78.11
C GLY A 401 21.28 50.17 79.36
N SER A 402 20.51 49.61 80.32
CA SER A 402 21.03 48.90 81.50
C SER A 402 21.03 47.37 81.32
N GLY A 403 20.50 46.87 80.20
CA GLY A 403 20.32 45.44 79.95
C GLY A 403 19.05 44.84 80.55
N SER A 404 18.15 45.66 81.10
CA SER A 404 16.87 45.20 81.65
C SER A 404 15.84 45.01 80.53
N GLY A 405 15.06 43.93 80.61
CA GLY A 405 14.01 43.64 79.64
C GLY A 405 12.90 44.69 79.68
N ILE A 406 12.52 45.22 78.51
CA ILE A 406 11.45 46.22 78.39
C ILE A 406 10.17 45.62 77.79
N PRO A 407 8.98 46.12 78.21
CA PRO A 407 7.72 45.69 77.62
C PRO A 407 7.62 46.19 76.17
N GLY A 408 7.36 45.28 75.25
CA GLY A 408 7.16 45.60 73.86
C GLY A 408 7.08 44.38 72.96
N GLN A 409 6.79 44.62 71.68
CA GLN A 409 6.77 43.60 70.65
C GLN A 409 7.72 43.96 69.51
N ALA A 410 8.40 42.94 69.00
CA ALA A 410 9.17 42.99 67.77
C ALA A 410 8.73 41.87 66.82
N ILE A 411 9.10 42.01 65.56
CA ILE A 411 9.00 40.97 64.54
C ILE A 411 10.35 40.34 64.38
N ALA A 412 10.43 39.03 64.55
CA ALA A 412 11.54 38.22 64.12
C ALA A 412 11.18 37.54 62.78
N SER A 413 11.87 37.93 61.70
CA SER A 413 11.77 37.26 60.40
C SER A 413 12.95 36.32 60.20
N THR A 414 12.68 35.06 59.88
CA THR A 414 13.73 34.06 59.65
C THR A 414 13.96 33.85 58.15
N TYR A 415 15.22 33.74 57.77
CA TYR A 415 15.66 33.63 56.38
C TYR A 415 16.62 32.47 56.19
N CYS A 416 16.73 32.02 54.93
CA CYS A 416 17.90 31.32 54.43
C CYS A 416 18.62 32.25 53.46
N ALA A 417 19.83 32.66 53.85
CA ALA A 417 20.71 33.46 53.02
C ALA A 417 21.61 32.53 52.21
N TYR A 418 21.51 32.63 50.88
CA TYR A 418 22.26 31.83 49.92
C TYR A 418 23.35 32.63 49.29
#